data_AF-A0A946WS63-F1
#
_entry.id   AF-A0A946WS63-F1
#
_cell.length_a   1.000
_cell.length_b   1.000
_cell.length_c   1.000
_cell.angle_alpha   90.00
_cell.angle_beta   90.00
_cell.angle_gamma   90.00
#
_symmetry.space_group_name_H-M   'P 1'
#
loop_
_entity.id
_entity.type
_entity.pdbx_description
1 polymer ?
#
loop_
_entity_poly.entity_id
_entity_poly.type
_entity_poly.pdbx_seq_one_letter_code
_entity_poly.pdbx_strand_id
1 'polypeptide(L)'
;MIDQNRNSPKSNEYFTEGGLENFIKRLEKGMQLSGRILDCADEHQYLLRIWGYNILTESKKSFQRYDEVRLVVREVSPHLILDLVSKQNHQTHQNVNVETNILV
;
A
#
# COMPACT_ATOMS: atom_id res chain seq x y z
N MET A 1 -18.20 28.25 -47.28
CA MET A 1 -18.27 28.21 -45.79
C MET A 1 -17.95 26.80 -45.38
N ILE A 2 -16.90 26.63 -44.57
CA ILE A 2 -16.39 25.32 -44.14
C ILE A 2 -16.78 25.19 -42.67
N ASP A 3 -17.72 24.31 -42.33
CA ASP A 3 -17.87 23.83 -40.96
C ASP A 3 -17.21 22.45 -40.87
N GLN A 4 -15.93 22.46 -40.50
CA GLN A 4 -15.20 21.25 -40.13
C GLN A 4 -15.59 20.85 -38.71
N ASN A 5 -16.46 19.86 -38.63
CA ASN A 5 -16.34 18.68 -37.78
C ASN A 5 -15.24 18.77 -36.69
N ARG A 6 -15.57 19.31 -35.50
CA ARG A 6 -14.68 19.23 -34.33
C ARG A 6 -14.96 17.93 -33.58
N ASN A 7 -14.41 16.85 -34.09
CA ASN A 7 -14.07 15.70 -33.24
C ASN A 7 -12.97 16.14 -32.28
N SER A 8 -13.35 16.50 -31.04
CA SER A 8 -12.37 16.65 -29.96
C SER A 8 -11.71 15.30 -29.68
N PRO A 9 -10.37 15.20 -29.61
CA PRO A 9 -9.73 13.98 -29.14
C PRO A 9 -10.08 13.81 -27.66
N LYS A 10 -10.77 12.73 -27.31
CA LYS A 10 -10.80 12.22 -25.94
C LYS A 10 -9.41 11.66 -25.67
N SER A 11 -8.52 12.44 -25.04
CA SER A 11 -7.20 11.93 -24.67
C SER A 11 -7.38 10.88 -23.56
N ASN A 12 -6.86 9.67 -23.79
CA ASN A 12 -6.78 8.59 -22.80
C ASN A 12 -5.50 8.72 -21.96
N GLU A 13 -5.13 9.95 -21.62
CA GLU A 13 -3.87 10.24 -20.93
C GLU A 13 -4.07 10.13 -19.42
N TYR A 14 -3.22 9.32 -18.78
CA TYR A 14 -3.16 9.20 -17.33
C TYR A 14 -1.97 10.02 -16.85
N PHE A 15 -2.25 11.06 -16.06
CA PHE A 15 -1.22 11.87 -15.39
C PHE A 15 -1.13 11.44 -13.92
N THR A 16 0.09 11.27 -13.41
CA THR A 16 0.36 11.07 -11.99
C THR A 16 1.16 12.26 -11.48
N GLU A 17 0.59 13.08 -10.62
CA GLU A 17 1.32 14.16 -9.94
C GLU A 17 1.78 13.69 -8.56
N GLY A 18 3.10 13.62 -8.37
CA GLY A 18 3.70 13.19 -7.09
C GLY A 18 3.70 11.67 -6.87
N GLY A 19 4.55 11.23 -5.94
CA GLY A 19 4.71 9.85 -5.52
C GLY A 19 4.07 9.59 -4.16
N LEU A 20 4.81 8.95 -3.26
CA LEU A 20 4.33 8.60 -1.92
C LEU A 20 4.44 9.77 -0.93
N GLU A 21 4.90 10.96 -1.31
CA GLU A 21 5.18 12.05 -0.37
C GLU A 21 3.93 12.48 0.40
N ASN A 22 2.79 12.60 -0.29
CA ASN A 22 1.51 12.93 0.34
C ASN A 22 1.00 11.82 1.24
N PHE A 23 1.30 10.57 0.91
CA PHE A 23 1.01 9.43 1.77
C PHE A 23 1.87 9.48 3.04
N ILE A 24 3.19 9.59 2.88
CA ILE A 24 4.17 9.63 3.98
C ILE A 24 3.91 10.80 4.93
N LYS A 25 3.60 12.00 4.43
CA LYS A 25 3.27 13.19 5.25
C LYS A 25 2.08 13.00 6.18
N ARG A 26 1.18 12.05 5.86
CA ARG A 26 -0.02 11.77 6.65
C ARG A 26 0.22 10.67 7.70
N LEU A 27 1.36 9.99 7.67
CA LEU A 27 1.65 8.89 8.58
C LEU A 27 2.27 9.40 9.86
N GLU A 28 1.85 8.79 10.97
CA GLU A 28 2.40 9.02 12.30
C GLU A 28 2.70 7.67 12.95
N LYS A 29 3.76 7.60 13.75
CA LYS A 29 4.10 6.39 14.50
C LYS A 29 2.95 5.99 15.42
N GLY A 30 2.57 4.71 15.41
CA GLY A 30 1.43 4.17 16.15
C GLY A 30 0.10 4.25 15.41
N MET A 31 0.04 4.94 14.27
CA MET A 31 -1.18 5.04 13.45
C MET A 31 -1.61 3.67 12.94
N GLN A 32 -2.90 3.35 13.08
CA GLN A 32 -3.48 2.14 12.50
C GLN A 32 -3.94 2.38 11.07
N LEU A 33 -3.55 1.50 10.18
CA LEU A 33 -3.91 1.52 8.76
C LEU A 33 -4.70 0.25 8.42
N SER A 34 -5.63 0.39 7.48
CA SER A 34 -6.25 -0.75 6.81
C SER A 34 -5.80 -0.74 5.36
N GLY A 35 -5.40 -1.90 4.86
CA GLY A 35 -4.93 -2.06 3.50
C GLY A 35 -5.46 -3.34 2.86
N ARG A 36 -5.22 -3.46 1.56
CA ARG A 36 -5.58 -4.64 0.78
C ARG A 36 -4.43 -5.07 -0.10
N ILE A 37 -4.15 -6.37 -0.17
CA ILE A 37 -3.22 -6.95 -1.12
C ILE A 37 -3.89 -6.95 -2.51
N LEU A 38 -3.31 -6.25 -3.49
CA LEU A 38 -3.83 -6.23 -4.85
C LEU A 38 -3.23 -7.33 -5.71
N ASP A 39 -1.93 -7.57 -5.52
CA ASP A 39 -1.17 -8.55 -6.26
C ASP A 39 -0.04 -9.14 -5.41
N CYS A 40 0.39 -10.36 -5.74
CA CYS A 40 1.54 -11.02 -5.16
C CYS A 40 2.61 -11.09 -6.25
N ALA A 41 3.61 -10.21 -6.19
CA ALA A 41 4.65 -10.09 -7.20
C ALA A 41 5.68 -11.22 -7.09
N ASP A 42 5.96 -11.68 -5.87
CA ASP A 42 6.83 -12.81 -5.56
C ASP A 42 6.42 -13.44 -4.19
N GLU A 43 7.12 -14.46 -3.70
CA GLU A 43 6.86 -15.14 -2.40
C GLU A 43 6.81 -14.17 -1.21
N HIS A 44 7.57 -13.08 -1.29
CA HIS A 44 7.67 -12.09 -0.22
C HIS A 44 7.29 -10.68 -0.65
N GLN A 45 6.98 -10.45 -1.93
CA GLN A 45 6.69 -9.12 -2.45
C GLN A 45 5.21 -8.98 -2.82
N TYR A 46 4.59 -7.92 -2.30
CA TYR A 46 3.16 -7.67 -2.39
C TYR A 46 2.90 -6.24 -2.84
N LEU A 47 1.90 -6.08 -3.72
CA LEU A 47 1.36 -4.77 -4.04
C LEU A 47 0.25 -4.44 -3.04
N LEU A 48 0.59 -3.68 -1.99
CA LEU A 48 -0.32 -3.26 -0.93
C LEU A 48 -1.01 -1.94 -1.28
N ARG A 49 -2.35 -1.90 -1.17
CA ARG A 49 -3.13 -0.66 -1.31
C ARG A 49 -3.54 -0.09 0.05
N ILE A 50 -3.18 1.17 0.31
CA ILE A 50 -3.65 1.95 1.47
C ILE A 50 -4.14 3.32 0.97
N TRP A 51 -5.38 3.69 1.30
CA TRP A 51 -5.99 4.99 0.92
C TRP A 51 -5.85 5.38 -0.56
N GLY A 52 -5.83 4.39 -1.46
CA GLY A 52 -5.66 4.60 -2.90
C GLY A 52 -4.21 4.58 -3.40
N TYR A 53 -3.22 4.62 -2.51
CA TYR A 53 -1.81 4.44 -2.84
C TYR A 53 -1.50 2.96 -3.01
N ASN A 54 -0.82 2.61 -4.10
CA ASN A 54 -0.29 1.26 -4.32
C ASN A 54 1.19 1.27 -3.96
N ILE A 55 1.60 0.38 -3.08
CA ILE A 55 2.93 0.36 -2.48
C ILE A 55 3.49 -1.04 -2.68
N LEU A 56 4.68 -1.14 -3.27
CA LEU A 56 5.41 -2.40 -3.32
C LEU A 56 6.03 -2.64 -1.96
N THR A 57 5.70 -3.75 -1.32
CA THR A 57 6.07 -4.06 0.06
C THR A 57 6.59 -5.47 0.18
N GLU A 58 7.52 -5.68 1.10
CA GLU A 58 8.05 -7.00 1.42
C GLU A 58 7.51 -7.51 2.75
N SER A 59 7.11 -8.78 2.85
CA SER A 59 6.72 -9.40 4.11
C SER A 59 7.11 -10.86 4.19
N LYS A 60 7.55 -11.29 5.38
CA LYS A 60 7.77 -12.71 5.70
C LYS A 60 6.46 -13.49 5.85
N LYS A 61 5.34 -12.79 6.10
CA LYS A 61 4.03 -13.43 6.15
C LYS A 61 3.51 -13.59 4.72
N SER A 62 2.99 -14.77 4.43
CA SER A 62 2.29 -15.02 3.16
C SER A 62 0.90 -14.40 3.14
N PHE A 63 0.58 -13.74 2.03
CA PHE A 63 -0.76 -13.23 1.76
C PHE A 63 -1.28 -13.73 0.41
N GLN A 64 -2.59 -13.75 0.28
CA GLN A 64 -3.28 -13.99 -0.99
C GLN A 64 -3.75 -12.68 -1.61
N ARG A 65 -3.94 -12.68 -2.93
CA ARG A 65 -4.58 -11.56 -3.62
C ARG A 65 -5.93 -11.28 -2.97
N TYR A 66 -6.18 -9.99 -2.78
CA TYR A 66 -7.38 -9.43 -2.19
C TYR A 66 -7.53 -9.58 -0.67
N ASP A 67 -6.55 -10.14 0.03
CA ASP A 67 -6.52 -10.16 1.50
C ASP A 67 -6.60 -8.76 2.07
N GLU A 68 -7.42 -8.60 3.12
CA GLU A 68 -7.47 -7.40 3.93
C GLU A 68 -6.48 -7.49 5.09
N VAL A 69 -5.67 -6.46 5.27
CA VAL A 69 -4.65 -6.38 6.31
C VAL A 69 -4.88 -5.16 7.20
N ARG A 70 -4.61 -5.35 8.48
CA ARG A 70 -4.53 -4.25 9.46
C ARG A 70 -3.08 -4.08 9.87
N LEU A 71 -2.60 -2.85 9.83
CA LEU A 71 -1.20 -2.51 10.01
C LEU A 71 -1.08 -1.40 11.06
N VAL A 72 0.06 -1.34 11.73
CA VAL A 72 0.45 -0.22 12.59
C VAL A 72 1.74 0.38 12.04
N VAL A 73 1.79 1.70 11.94
CA VAL A 73 3.01 2.42 11.54
C VAL A 73 4.03 2.32 12.67
N ARG A 74 5.11 1.58 12.45
CA ARG A 74 6.23 1.47 13.40
C ARG A 74 7.21 2.61 13.23
N GLU A 75 7.51 2.95 11.98
CA GLU A 75 8.51 3.93 11.60
C GLU A 75 8.11 4.56 10.27
N VAL A 76 8.37 5.86 10.10
CA VAL A 76 8.06 6.60 8.86
C VAL A 76 9.34 7.01 8.12
N SER A 77 10.42 7.30 8.86
CA SER A 77 11.70 7.76 8.33
C SER A 77 12.84 7.15 9.16
N PRO A 78 13.95 6.71 8.53
CA PRO A 78 14.29 6.84 7.10
C PRO A 78 13.53 5.89 6.16
N HIS A 79 12.94 4.82 6.69
CA HIS A 79 12.13 3.88 5.93
C HIS A 79 10.75 3.73 6.57
N LEU A 80 9.72 3.59 5.75
CA LEU A 80 8.39 3.27 6.24
C LEU A 80 8.35 1.79 6.62
N ILE A 81 8.10 1.51 7.90
CA ILE A 81 7.96 0.16 8.43
C ILE A 81 6.57 0.00 9.05
N LEU A 82 5.88 -1.06 8.62
CA LEU A 82 4.53 -1.39 9.05
C LEU A 82 4.52 -2.75 9.75
N ASP A 83 3.98 -2.80 10.96
CA ASP A 83 3.77 -4.05 11.68
C ASP A 83 2.36 -4.58 11.40
N LEU A 84 2.22 -5.89 11.17
CA LEU A 84 0.92 -6.51 11.00
C LEU A 84 0.19 -6.66 12.33
N VAL A 85 -1.03 -6.14 12.41
CA VAL A 85 -1.93 -6.42 13.52
C VAL A 85 -2.46 -7.83 13.34
N SER A 86 -1.87 -8.78 14.05
CA SER A 86 -2.44 -10.10 14.23
C SER A 86 -3.87 -9.94 14.78
N LYS A 87 -4.88 -10.46 14.08
CA LYS A 87 -6.13 -10.84 14.75
C LYS A 87 -5.73 -11.93 15.71
N GLN A 88 -5.55 -11.59 16.99
CA GLN A 88 -5.47 -12.58 18.05
C GLN A 88 -6.78 -13.36 18.00
N ASN A 89 -6.75 -14.52 17.35
CA ASN A 89 -7.59 -15.62 17.80
C ASN A 89 -7.17 -15.84 19.26
N HIS A 90 -8.14 -15.79 20.17
CA HIS A 90 -7.91 -16.11 21.58
C HIS A 90 -7.19 -17.45 21.68
N GLN A 91 -5.87 -17.41 21.86
CA GLN A 91 -5.04 -18.28 22.69
C GLN A 91 -3.56 -18.07 22.34
N THR A 92 -2.78 -17.84 23.39
CA THR A 92 -1.31 -17.83 23.50
C THR A 92 -0.52 -16.70 22.85
N HIS A 93 0.07 -15.88 23.73
CA HIS A 93 1.15 -14.93 23.50
C HIS A 93 2.29 -15.53 22.66
N GLN A 94 2.47 -15.06 21.43
CA GLN A 94 3.80 -14.88 20.84
C GLN A 94 3.76 -13.60 19.98
N ASN A 95 4.56 -12.60 20.37
CA ASN A 95 4.83 -11.43 19.54
C ASN A 95 5.62 -11.89 18.31
N VAL A 96 4.91 -12.11 17.19
CA VAL A 96 5.57 -12.33 15.91
C VAL A 96 5.88 -10.95 15.33
N ASN A 97 7.11 -10.48 15.55
CA ASN A 97 7.64 -9.28 14.91
C ASN A 97 7.82 -9.58 13.41
N VAL A 98 6.88 -9.15 12.57
CA VAL A 98 7.00 -9.23 11.12
C VAL A 98 7.47 -7.87 10.61
N GLU A 99 8.75 -7.79 10.26
CA GLU A 99 9.31 -6.61 9.59
C GLU A 99 8.82 -6.57 8.14
N THR A 100 8.19 -5.45 7.78
CA THR A 100 7.77 -5.16 6.41
C THR A 100 8.63 -4.01 5.89
N ASN A 101 9.45 -4.27 4.87
CA ASN A 101 10.31 -3.26 4.24
C ASN A 101 9.67 -2.75 2.95
N ILE A 102 9.87 -1.47 2.65
CA ILE A 102 9.34 -0.82 1.45
C ILE A 102 10.52 -0.37 0.59
N LEU A 103 10.57 -0.85 -0.64
CA LEU A 103 11.51 -0.41 -1.66
C LEU A 103 10.92 0.81 -2.37
N VAL A 104 11.65 1.92 -2.39
CA VAL A 104 11.29 3.18 -3.10
C VAL A 104 12.37 3.49 -4.13
#